data_AF-A0A956AXU7-F1
#
_entry.id   AF-A0A956AXU7-F1
#
_cell.length_a   1.000
_cell.length_b   1.000
_cell.length_c   1.000
_cell.angle_alpha   90.00
_cell.angle_beta   90.00
_cell.angle_gamma   90.00
#
_symmetry.space_group_name_H-M   'P 1'
#
loop_
_entity.id
_entity.type
_entity.pdbx_description
1 polymer ?
#
loop_
_entity_poly.entity_id
_entity_poly.type
_entity_poly.pdbx_seq_one_letter_code
_entity_poly.pdbx_strand_id
1 'polypeptide(L)'
;AATTLEGFAVGAVGFEPFAAEPQALPAEPQFTLDVVLVPKPGLRGVVRVAGGEPAAEARLVLRRPGERRWLGTTLSDSDGRFHLAWPGDEPLHLSAYHAQHGQARVDVAEAGEVVVELPGGAWIEGQVVDGDGDPVPAFSVTASPLTHMSGGPPAQSFDNGDGRFVLGPLAAGRMQLWAAAEGYQPGEVTGLTLEPGERRTGVVLTLKRSSVLTGRVTDARTGKPVAGASVIPAEWRARALAEAVGAYTDEDGRYTLRALPGVRTSIRITAEGYRSLLLGGVEGAPGEETVRDFELTPTDADRPTGELTGIGAVLRPHIYGVRLGQLVEGGPAAEVLNEGDVVVAVDGQSAKGLGMNKVAQAIRGEEGTEVVLTVRRNNGSGQPEEVVLVRGRVAFPQRHHN
;
A
#
# COMPACT_ATOMS: atom_id res chain seq x y z
N ALA A 1 19.67 57.37 33.33
CA ALA A 1 20.79 56.42 33.25
C ALA A 1 20.72 55.78 31.87
N ALA A 2 21.83 55.68 31.13
CA ALA A 2 21.82 54.96 29.86
C ALA A 2 21.48 53.49 30.16
N THR A 3 20.37 53.00 29.63
CA THR A 3 19.98 51.61 29.78
C THR A 3 20.87 50.79 28.87
N THR A 4 21.67 49.89 29.43
CA THR A 4 22.49 48.97 28.64
C THR A 4 21.65 47.73 28.33
N LEU A 5 21.59 47.34 27.07
CA LEU A 5 21.03 46.05 26.69
C LEU A 5 22.06 44.97 27.06
N GLU A 6 21.69 44.02 27.90
CA GLU A 6 22.51 42.83 28.13
C GLU A 6 22.65 42.05 26.81
N GLY A 7 23.79 41.38 26.63
CA GLY A 7 24.06 40.64 25.40
C GLY A 7 22.90 39.70 25.07
N PHE A 8 22.53 39.65 23.79
CA PHE A 8 21.37 38.89 23.33
C PHE A 8 21.77 38.01 22.15
N ALA A 9 21.02 36.92 21.97
CA ALA A 9 21.21 36.00 20.85
C ALA A 9 19.94 35.91 20.02
N VAL A 10 20.09 35.90 18.69
CA VAL A 10 19.02 35.69 17.72
C VAL A 10 19.36 34.46 16.90
N GLY A 11 18.42 33.51 16.82
CA GLY A 11 18.57 32.29 16.04
C GLY A 11 17.40 32.10 15.07
N ALA A 12 17.72 31.64 13.87
CA ALA A 12 16.75 31.21 12.87
C ALA A 12 17.25 29.90 12.22
N VAL A 13 16.32 29.02 11.84
CA VAL A 13 16.67 27.77 11.15
C VAL A 13 17.34 28.10 9.81
N GLY A 14 18.53 27.55 9.56
CA GLY A 14 19.30 27.79 8.33
C GLY A 14 20.27 28.97 8.37
N PHE A 15 20.40 29.65 9.52
CA PHE A 15 21.33 30.77 9.71
C PHE A 15 22.29 30.51 10.87
N GLU A 16 23.49 31.08 10.81
CA GLU A 16 24.41 31.11 11.94
C GLU A 16 23.78 31.90 13.09
N PRO A 17 23.88 31.42 14.35
CA PRO A 17 23.37 32.16 15.48
C PRO A 17 24.12 33.48 15.62
N PHE A 18 23.37 34.58 15.70
CA PHE A 18 23.93 35.89 15.95
C PHE A 18 23.92 36.16 17.45
N ALA A 19 25.08 36.54 18.00
CA ALA A 19 25.20 37.00 19.38
C ALA A 19 25.75 38.43 19.36
N ALA A 20 25.06 39.34 20.04
CA ALA A 20 25.52 40.70 20.26
C ALA A 20 26.08 40.83 21.68
N GLU A 21 27.22 41.49 21.79
CA GLU A 21 27.75 41.93 23.09
C GLU A 21 26.86 43.03 23.71
N PRO A 22 26.94 43.25 25.03
CA PRO A 22 26.17 44.31 25.69
C PRO A 22 26.41 45.68 25.05
N GLN A 23 25.35 46.40 24.73
CA GLN A 23 25.43 47.68 24.04
C GLN A 23 24.55 48.74 24.69
N ALA A 24 25.00 50.00 24.66
CA ALA A 24 24.24 51.12 25.18
C ALA A 24 23.04 51.40 24.27
N LEU A 25 21.84 51.47 24.86
CA LEU A 25 20.63 51.78 24.11
C LEU A 25 20.47 53.30 23.91
N PRO A 26 19.89 53.73 22.76
CA PRO A 26 19.44 55.10 22.59
C PRO A 26 18.46 55.49 23.71
N ALA A 27 18.46 56.76 24.13
CA ALA A 27 17.58 57.25 25.20
C ALA A 27 16.10 57.41 24.76
N GLU A 28 15.72 56.84 23.62
CA GLU A 28 14.38 56.92 23.05
C GLU A 28 13.48 55.80 23.62
N PRO A 29 12.18 56.08 23.82
CA PRO A 29 11.25 55.12 24.42
C PRO A 29 10.98 53.88 23.54
N GLN A 30 11.29 53.96 22.25
CA GLN A 30 11.22 52.84 21.30
C GLN A 30 12.35 52.99 20.29
N PHE A 31 13.04 51.90 19.97
CA PHE A 31 14.08 51.86 18.95
C PHE A 31 13.97 50.55 18.15
N THR A 32 14.63 50.50 17.00
CA THR A 32 14.71 49.32 16.13
C THR A 32 16.16 48.92 15.97
N LEU A 33 16.42 47.61 15.99
CA LEU A 33 17.74 47.04 15.72
C LEU A 33 17.61 46.07 14.55
N ASP A 34 18.31 46.38 13.46
CA ASP A 34 18.39 45.50 12.31
C ASP A 34 19.47 44.44 12.55
N VAL A 35 19.07 43.17 12.62
CA VAL A 35 19.98 42.03 12.74
C VAL A 35 20.04 41.31 11.40
N VAL A 36 21.21 41.32 10.76
CA VAL A 36 21.46 40.56 9.54
C VAL A 36 22.08 39.22 9.93
N LEU A 37 21.30 38.15 9.82
CA LEU A 37 21.79 36.79 10.07
C LEU A 37 22.57 36.29 8.84
N VAL A 38 23.74 35.68 9.08
CA VAL A 38 24.53 35.04 8.02
C VAL A 38 23.91 33.66 7.75
N PRO A 39 23.53 33.32 6.51
CA PRO A 39 23.07 31.97 6.19
C PRO A 39 24.17 30.97 6.55
N LYS A 40 23.81 29.84 7.18
CA LYS A 40 24.77 28.74 7.30
C LYS A 40 25.18 28.33 5.89
N PRO A 41 26.43 27.84 5.70
CA PRO A 41 26.78 27.14 4.49
C PRO A 41 25.68 26.11 4.19
N GLY A 42 25.11 26.18 3.00
CA GLY A 42 23.98 25.36 2.60
C GLY A 42 24.36 24.54 1.38
N LEU A 43 23.69 23.41 1.21
CA LEU A 43 23.76 22.67 -0.03
C LEU A 43 22.67 23.23 -0.96
N ARG A 44 23.11 23.89 -2.02
CA ARG A 44 22.25 24.32 -3.12
C ARG A 44 22.47 23.39 -4.28
N GLY A 45 21.46 23.19 -5.11
CA GLY A 45 21.67 22.34 -6.26
C GLY A 45 20.50 22.31 -7.21
N VAL A 46 20.70 21.55 -8.28
CA VAL A 46 19.68 21.26 -9.27
C VAL A 46 19.61 19.75 -9.45
N VAL A 47 18.40 19.22 -9.40
CA VAL A 47 18.08 17.85 -9.79
C VAL A 47 17.67 17.88 -11.25
N ARG A 48 18.30 17.06 -12.07
CA ARG A 48 17.99 16.94 -13.49
C ARG A 48 17.86 15.49 -13.89
N VAL A 49 17.08 15.24 -14.92
CA VAL A 49 16.98 13.93 -15.56
C VAL A 49 18.13 13.80 -16.58
N ALA A 50 18.63 12.58 -16.80
CA ALA A 50 19.57 12.28 -17.88
C ALA A 50 19.00 12.82 -19.22
N GLY A 51 19.68 13.80 -19.82
CA GLY A 51 19.17 14.60 -20.94
C GLY A 51 19.04 16.10 -20.63
N GLY A 52 19.13 16.50 -19.37
CA GLY A 52 19.30 17.88 -18.92
C GLY A 52 18.01 18.59 -18.45
N GLU A 53 16.86 17.95 -18.58
CA GLU A 53 15.58 18.50 -18.09
C GLU A 53 15.56 18.59 -16.55
N PRO A 54 14.99 19.66 -15.97
CA PRO A 54 14.83 19.77 -14.53
C PRO A 54 13.86 18.72 -13.99
N ALA A 55 14.18 18.12 -12.85
CA ALA A 55 13.33 17.16 -12.17
C ALA A 55 12.67 17.81 -10.95
N ALA A 56 11.41 18.21 -11.09
CA ALA A 56 10.59 18.73 -10.00
C ALA A 56 10.15 17.63 -9.03
N GLU A 57 9.79 18.01 -7.80
CA GLU A 57 9.24 17.09 -6.77
C GLU A 57 10.15 15.89 -6.42
N ALA A 58 11.43 15.94 -6.79
CA ALA A 58 12.39 14.96 -6.35
C ALA A 58 12.61 15.15 -4.85
N ARG A 59 12.47 14.06 -4.08
CA ARG A 59 12.73 14.08 -2.65
C ARG A 59 14.20 13.88 -2.37
N LEU A 60 14.80 14.89 -1.77
CA LEU A 60 16.20 14.92 -1.37
C LEU A 60 16.32 14.57 0.09
N VAL A 61 17.28 13.69 0.40
CA VAL A 61 17.56 13.23 1.75
C VAL A 61 19.06 13.23 1.97
N LEU A 62 19.50 13.99 2.96
CA LEU A 62 20.89 14.06 3.39
C LEU A 62 21.12 13.12 4.58
N ARG A 63 22.15 12.27 4.51
CA ARG A 63 22.50 11.29 5.55
C ARG A 63 24.01 11.17 5.72
N ARG A 64 24.45 10.70 6.88
CA ARG A 64 25.82 10.19 7.03
C ARG A 64 26.03 8.87 6.31
N PRO A 65 27.25 8.57 5.86
CA PRO A 65 27.65 7.22 5.48
C PRO A 65 27.29 6.16 6.51
N GLY A 66 26.60 5.09 6.07
CA GLY A 66 26.21 3.97 6.92
C GLY A 66 25.05 4.22 7.88
N GLU A 67 24.59 5.46 8.05
CA GLU A 67 23.50 5.79 8.97
C GLU A 67 22.12 5.82 8.30
N ARG A 68 21.10 5.38 9.05
CA ARG A 68 19.69 5.46 8.61
C ARG A 68 19.02 6.78 8.96
N ARG A 69 19.59 7.55 9.90
CA ARG A 69 19.03 8.82 10.38
C ARG A 69 19.16 9.89 9.29
N TRP A 70 18.09 10.65 9.09
CA TRP A 70 18.09 11.78 8.16
C TRP A 70 18.63 13.02 8.88
N LEU A 71 19.55 13.72 8.24
CA LEU A 71 20.09 14.99 8.73
C LEU A 71 19.35 16.19 8.13
N GLY A 72 18.82 16.02 6.92
CA GLY A 72 18.01 17.02 6.23
C GLY A 72 17.17 16.41 5.11
N THR A 73 16.06 17.05 4.76
CA THR A 73 15.23 16.65 3.63
C THR A 73 14.54 17.85 3.00
N THR A 74 14.35 17.82 1.69
CA THR A 74 13.62 18.83 0.93
C THR A 74 13.04 18.22 -0.35
N LEU A 75 12.23 18.99 -1.07
CA LEU A 75 11.81 18.68 -2.44
C LEU A 75 12.49 19.65 -3.42
N SER A 76 12.77 19.20 -4.64
CA SER A 76 13.11 20.13 -5.72
C SER A 76 11.86 20.88 -6.22
N ASP A 77 12.06 22.13 -6.62
CA ASP A 77 11.02 22.98 -7.23
C ASP A 77 10.81 22.66 -8.72
N SER A 78 9.94 23.42 -9.39
CA SER A 78 9.63 23.23 -10.81
C SER A 78 10.84 23.39 -11.75
N ASP A 79 11.87 24.12 -11.33
CA ASP A 79 13.13 24.28 -12.06
C ASP A 79 14.18 23.24 -11.63
N GLY A 80 13.77 22.25 -10.84
CA GLY A 80 14.63 21.21 -10.28
C GLY A 80 15.54 21.71 -9.16
N ARG A 81 15.42 22.97 -8.72
CA ARG A 81 16.33 23.57 -7.75
C ARG A 81 15.95 23.17 -6.33
N PHE A 82 16.95 23.14 -5.46
CA PHE A 82 16.73 22.86 -4.06
C PHE A 82 17.73 23.58 -3.16
N HIS A 83 17.36 23.66 -1.88
CA HIS A 83 18.22 24.15 -0.80
C HIS A 83 18.10 23.25 0.43
N LEU A 84 19.23 22.88 1.02
CA LEU A 84 19.32 22.13 2.27
C LEU A 84 20.32 22.79 3.21
N ALA A 85 19.99 22.84 4.49
CA ALA A 85 20.97 23.22 5.51
C ALA A 85 22.09 22.16 5.55
N TRP A 86 23.34 22.61 5.58
CA TRP A 86 24.50 21.73 5.72
C TRP A 86 24.87 21.62 7.21
N PRO A 87 24.79 20.43 7.81
CA PRO A 87 24.87 20.29 9.27
C PRO A 87 26.26 19.97 9.82
N GLY A 88 27.28 19.74 8.99
CA GLY A 88 28.55 19.19 9.46
C GLY A 88 29.77 19.64 8.66
N ASP A 89 30.92 19.13 9.06
CA ASP A 89 32.25 19.32 8.47
C ASP A 89 32.78 18.03 7.82
N GLU A 90 31.93 17.00 7.76
CA GLU A 90 32.24 15.67 7.22
C GLU A 90 31.50 15.41 5.89
N PRO A 91 32.02 14.52 5.03
CA PRO A 91 31.32 14.10 3.83
C PRO A 91 29.98 13.42 4.13
N LEU A 92 28.93 13.89 3.45
CA LEU A 92 27.57 13.37 3.59
C LEU A 92 27.08 12.78 2.26
N HIS A 93 26.04 11.96 2.36
CA HIS A 93 25.36 11.38 1.22
C HIS A 93 24.06 12.12 0.95
N LEU A 94 23.96 12.71 -0.23
CA LEU A 94 22.72 13.23 -0.76
C LEU A 94 22.07 12.16 -1.65
N SER A 95 20.88 11.70 -1.27
CA SER A 95 20.06 10.81 -2.10
C SER A 95 18.86 11.57 -2.63
N ALA A 96 18.62 11.49 -3.94
CA ALA A 96 17.42 11.99 -4.59
C ALA A 96 16.53 10.82 -5.00
N TYR A 97 15.23 10.93 -4.75
CA TYR A 97 14.22 9.95 -5.11
C TYR A 97 13.12 10.63 -5.91
N HIS A 98 12.78 10.06 -7.06
CA HIS A 98 11.70 10.54 -7.92
C HIS A 98 10.85 9.37 -8.40
N ALA A 99 9.52 9.51 -8.34
CA ALA A 99 8.59 8.42 -8.68
C ALA A 99 8.74 7.94 -10.13
N GLN A 100 9.10 8.84 -11.03
CA GLN A 100 9.18 8.57 -12.47
C GLN A 100 10.61 8.42 -13.01
N HIS A 101 11.63 8.87 -12.27
CA HIS A 101 13.02 8.96 -12.76
C HIS A 101 14.01 8.19 -11.90
N GLY A 102 13.50 7.40 -10.95
CA GLY A 102 14.31 6.54 -10.09
C GLY A 102 15.02 7.31 -9.00
N GLN A 103 16.20 6.83 -8.64
CA GLN A 103 17.01 7.39 -7.56
C GLN A 103 18.44 7.63 -8.01
N ALA A 104 19.05 8.67 -7.46
CA ALA A 104 20.47 8.94 -7.60
C ALA A 104 21.06 9.26 -6.24
N ARG A 105 22.37 9.07 -6.16
CA ARG A 105 23.14 9.38 -4.97
C ARG A 105 24.42 10.10 -5.36
N VAL A 106 24.71 11.16 -4.63
CA VAL A 106 25.96 11.91 -4.73
C VAL A 106 26.57 12.01 -3.33
N ASP A 107 27.87 11.76 -3.26
CA ASP A 107 28.66 11.99 -2.05
C ASP A 107 29.14 13.45 -2.09
N VAL A 108 28.81 14.21 -1.06
CA VAL A 108 29.05 15.66 -0.97
C VAL A 108 30.04 15.89 0.15
N ALA A 109 31.19 16.50 -0.14
CA ALA A 109 32.26 16.68 0.84
C ALA A 109 32.03 17.89 1.76
N GLU A 110 31.47 18.97 1.22
CA GLU A 110 31.26 20.24 1.91
C GLU A 110 30.02 20.96 1.36
N ALA A 111 29.57 22.01 2.06
CA ALA A 111 28.51 22.88 1.57
C ALA A 111 28.90 23.54 0.23
N GLY A 112 27.93 23.73 -0.65
CA GLY A 112 28.19 24.31 -1.97
C GLY A 112 27.08 24.03 -2.97
N GLU A 113 27.42 24.06 -4.25
CA GLU A 113 26.53 23.69 -5.34
C GLU A 113 26.73 22.22 -5.73
N VAL A 114 25.63 21.49 -5.93
CA VAL A 114 25.65 20.11 -6.41
C VAL A 114 24.62 19.90 -7.52
N VAL A 115 25.00 19.12 -8.52
CA VAL A 115 24.06 18.64 -9.53
C VAL A 115 23.77 17.18 -9.24
N VAL A 116 22.49 16.84 -9.17
CA VAL A 116 22.06 15.44 -9.01
C VAL A 116 21.39 15.00 -10.31
N GLU A 117 22.02 14.08 -11.01
CA GLU A 117 21.48 13.50 -12.24
C GLU A 117 20.71 12.22 -11.95
N LEU A 118 19.42 12.22 -12.27
CA LEU A 118 18.55 11.06 -12.20
C LEU A 118 18.63 10.24 -13.50
N PRO A 119 18.58 8.90 -13.42
CA PRO A 119 18.80 7.99 -14.55
C PRO A 119 17.81 8.08 -15.73
N GLY A 120 16.74 8.88 -15.63
CA GLY A 120 15.65 8.86 -16.61
C GLY A 120 14.52 7.92 -16.22
N GLY A 121 13.34 8.18 -16.76
CA GLY A 121 12.23 7.24 -16.65
C GLY A 121 12.35 6.13 -17.68
N ALA A 122 11.80 4.97 -17.37
CA ALA A 122 11.58 3.88 -18.30
C ALA A 122 10.13 3.87 -18.78
N TRP A 123 9.88 3.22 -19.91
CA TRP A 123 8.54 3.03 -20.49
C TRP A 123 8.29 1.57 -20.79
N ILE A 124 7.04 1.16 -20.67
CA ILE A 124 6.57 -0.16 -21.03
C ILE A 124 5.56 -0.01 -22.16
N GLU A 125 5.80 -0.72 -23.25
CA GLU A 125 4.87 -0.87 -24.36
C GLU A 125 4.38 -2.32 -24.37
N GLY A 126 3.07 -2.50 -24.22
CA GLY A 126 2.48 -3.81 -24.03
C GLY A 126 1.08 -3.94 -24.60
N GLN A 127 0.50 -5.11 -24.38
CA GLN A 127 -0.84 -5.45 -24.79
C GLN A 127 -1.57 -6.21 -23.68
N VAL A 128 -2.86 -5.91 -23.52
CA VAL A 128 -3.78 -6.64 -22.64
C VAL A 128 -4.63 -7.56 -23.51
N VAL A 129 -4.60 -8.85 -23.20
CA VAL A 129 -5.32 -9.90 -23.92
C VAL A 129 -6.12 -10.76 -22.94
N ASP A 130 -7.13 -11.46 -23.42
CA ASP A 130 -7.84 -12.46 -22.63
C ASP A 130 -7.17 -13.85 -22.69
N GLY A 131 -7.83 -14.86 -22.11
CA GLY A 131 -7.31 -16.23 -22.06
C GLY A 131 -7.22 -16.93 -23.42
N ASP A 132 -7.96 -16.46 -24.43
CA ASP A 132 -7.94 -16.97 -25.79
C ASP A 132 -6.90 -16.21 -26.65
N GLY A 133 -6.34 -15.13 -26.11
CA GLY A 133 -5.35 -14.27 -26.76
C GLY A 133 -5.97 -13.09 -27.51
N ASP A 134 -7.28 -12.89 -27.40
CA ASP A 134 -7.98 -11.78 -28.02
C ASP A 134 -7.72 -10.47 -27.24
N PRO A 135 -7.58 -9.32 -27.91
CA PRO A 135 -7.32 -8.04 -27.25
C PRO A 135 -8.50 -7.61 -26.36
N VAL A 136 -8.21 -7.13 -25.16
CA VAL A 136 -9.21 -6.54 -24.27
C VAL A 136 -9.29 -5.03 -24.55
N PRO A 137 -10.45 -4.49 -24.98
CA PRO A 137 -10.51 -3.15 -25.54
C PRO A 137 -10.51 -2.01 -24.51
N ALA A 138 -11.12 -2.23 -23.34
CA ALA A 138 -11.22 -1.23 -22.27
C ALA A 138 -10.61 -1.78 -20.98
N PHE A 139 -9.54 -1.16 -20.50
CA PHE A 139 -8.76 -1.67 -19.39
C PHE A 139 -7.96 -0.56 -18.68
N SER A 140 -7.53 -0.82 -17.46
CA SER A 140 -6.65 0.05 -16.68
C SER A 140 -5.35 -0.68 -16.34
N VAL A 141 -4.21 -0.02 -16.49
CA VAL A 141 -2.87 -0.56 -16.18
C VAL A 141 -2.17 0.30 -15.13
N THR A 142 -1.49 -0.35 -14.19
CA THR A 142 -0.57 0.32 -13.24
C THR A 142 0.68 -0.53 -13.03
N ALA A 143 1.76 0.10 -12.59
CA ALA A 143 2.97 -0.56 -12.15
C ALA A 143 3.31 -0.10 -10.73
N SER A 144 3.88 -0.95 -9.88
CA SER A 144 4.46 -0.52 -8.61
C SER A 144 5.82 -1.19 -8.40
N PRO A 145 6.81 -0.47 -7.81
CA PRO A 145 8.07 -1.09 -7.43
C PRO A 145 7.85 -2.16 -6.35
N LEU A 146 8.58 -3.28 -6.43
CA LEU A 146 8.50 -4.33 -5.41
C LEU A 146 9.26 -3.99 -4.11
N THR A 147 10.13 -2.97 -4.15
CA THR A 147 11.07 -2.63 -3.08
C THR A 147 10.78 -1.29 -2.38
N HIS A 148 9.82 -0.49 -2.87
CA HIS A 148 9.57 0.85 -2.34
C HIS A 148 8.29 0.92 -1.50
N MET A 149 8.36 1.68 -0.40
CA MET A 149 7.25 2.07 0.48
C MET A 149 6.28 3.09 -0.17
N SER A 150 6.49 3.42 -1.45
CA SER A 150 5.70 4.38 -2.22
C SER A 150 4.80 3.60 -3.16
N GLY A 151 3.49 3.88 -3.13
CA GLY A 151 2.55 3.35 -4.11
C GLY A 151 3.04 3.67 -5.53
N GLY A 152 2.75 2.79 -6.49
CA GLY A 152 3.00 3.08 -7.90
C GLY A 152 2.19 4.28 -8.42
N PRO A 153 2.46 4.75 -9.65
CA PRO A 153 1.61 5.73 -10.31
C PRO A 153 0.12 5.32 -10.28
N PRO A 154 -0.80 6.29 -10.31
CA PRO A 154 -2.22 5.99 -10.47
C PRO A 154 -2.43 5.13 -11.72
N ALA A 155 -3.45 4.28 -11.69
CA ALA A 155 -3.78 3.46 -12.84
C ALA A 155 -4.14 4.36 -14.03
N GLN A 156 -3.62 4.01 -15.21
CA GLN A 156 -3.94 4.68 -16.47
C GLN A 156 -4.98 3.83 -17.20
N SER A 157 -6.07 4.45 -17.61
CA SER A 157 -7.14 3.79 -18.35
C SER A 157 -6.95 3.96 -19.87
N PHE A 158 -7.27 2.90 -20.60
CA PHE A 158 -7.18 2.80 -22.04
C PHE A 158 -8.51 2.26 -22.56
N ASP A 159 -8.99 2.83 -23.65
CA ASP A 159 -10.14 2.35 -24.41
C ASP A 159 -9.72 2.36 -25.89
N ASN A 160 -9.09 1.26 -26.30
CA ASN A 160 -8.61 1.06 -27.65
C ASN A 160 -8.91 -0.38 -28.09
N GLY A 161 -9.50 -0.55 -29.28
CA GLY A 161 -9.91 -1.87 -29.76
C GLY A 161 -8.76 -2.88 -29.97
N ASP A 162 -7.50 -2.47 -29.81
CA ASP A 162 -6.31 -3.31 -30.01
C ASP A 162 -5.63 -3.76 -28.70
N GLY A 163 -6.12 -3.31 -27.54
CA GLY A 163 -5.61 -3.71 -26.22
C GLY A 163 -4.21 -3.16 -25.90
N ARG A 164 -3.68 -2.21 -26.68
CA ARG A 164 -2.29 -1.75 -26.53
C ARG A 164 -2.15 -0.65 -25.50
N PHE A 165 -1.03 -0.61 -24.80
CA PHE A 165 -0.74 0.47 -23.85
C PHE A 165 0.72 0.90 -23.89
N VAL A 166 0.93 2.16 -23.50
CA VAL A 166 2.25 2.72 -23.20
C VAL A 166 2.19 3.28 -21.78
N LEU A 167 2.95 2.68 -20.87
CA LEU A 167 2.99 3.07 -19.46
C LEU A 167 4.35 3.67 -19.12
N GLY A 168 4.34 4.90 -18.62
CA GLY A 168 5.53 5.61 -18.12
C GLY A 168 5.38 7.13 -18.14
N PRO A 169 6.40 7.87 -17.71
CA PRO A 169 7.71 7.40 -17.22
C PRO A 169 7.64 6.67 -15.87
N LEU A 170 8.45 5.61 -15.70
CA LEU A 170 8.56 4.78 -14.50
C LEU A 170 9.99 4.80 -13.95
N ALA A 171 10.15 4.79 -12.63
CA ALA A 171 11.44 4.53 -12.01
C ALA A 171 12.00 3.15 -12.42
N ALA A 172 13.29 3.11 -12.74
CA ALA A 172 14.02 1.87 -12.99
C ALA A 172 14.05 0.95 -11.75
N GLY A 173 14.22 -0.35 -11.99
CA GLY A 173 14.27 -1.38 -10.97
C GLY A 173 13.22 -2.46 -11.13
N ARG A 174 13.12 -3.34 -10.13
CA ARG A 174 12.21 -4.48 -10.14
C ARG A 174 10.81 -4.06 -9.73
N MET A 175 9.85 -4.30 -10.61
CA MET A 175 8.46 -3.90 -10.45
C MET A 175 7.48 -5.03 -10.74
N GLN A 176 6.23 -4.75 -10.41
CA GLN A 176 5.07 -5.55 -10.73
C GLN A 176 4.08 -4.70 -11.49
N LEU A 177 3.51 -5.27 -12.55
CA LEU A 177 2.46 -4.65 -13.34
C LEU A 177 1.14 -5.33 -13.03
N TRP A 178 0.07 -4.54 -13.07
CA TRP A 178 -1.29 -5.04 -13.02
C TRP A 178 -2.11 -4.42 -14.13
N ALA A 179 -3.01 -5.22 -14.71
CA ALA A 179 -4.10 -4.74 -15.55
C ALA A 179 -5.44 -5.21 -14.98
N ALA A 180 -6.47 -4.39 -15.13
CA ALA A 180 -7.84 -4.75 -14.79
C ALA A 180 -8.80 -4.25 -15.87
N ALA A 181 -9.86 -5.00 -16.11
CA ALA A 181 -10.89 -4.67 -17.09
C ALA A 181 -12.24 -5.18 -16.59
N GLU A 182 -13.33 -4.52 -17.01
CA GLU A 182 -14.68 -4.96 -16.66
C GLU A 182 -14.97 -6.36 -17.22
N GLY A 183 -15.54 -7.25 -16.39
CA GLY A 183 -15.79 -8.64 -16.78
C GLY A 183 -14.56 -9.55 -16.73
N TYR A 184 -13.42 -9.04 -16.27
CA TYR A 184 -12.19 -9.80 -16.13
C TYR A 184 -11.60 -9.73 -14.71
N GLN A 185 -10.89 -10.79 -14.36
CA GLN A 185 -9.99 -10.83 -13.21
C GLN A 185 -8.74 -10.01 -13.53
N PRO A 186 -8.24 -9.18 -12.60
CA PRO A 186 -6.99 -8.47 -12.78
C PRO A 186 -5.84 -9.44 -13.09
N GLY A 187 -5.09 -9.12 -14.14
CA GLY A 187 -3.87 -9.83 -14.52
C GLY A 187 -2.66 -9.15 -13.92
N GLU A 188 -1.59 -9.90 -13.71
CA GLU A 188 -0.33 -9.37 -13.20
C GLU A 188 0.89 -9.96 -13.89
N VAL A 189 1.93 -9.14 -14.02
CA VAL A 189 3.29 -9.58 -14.36
C VAL A 189 4.20 -9.22 -13.20
N THR A 190 4.80 -10.22 -12.57
CA THR A 190 5.70 -10.03 -11.42
C THR A 190 7.16 -10.08 -11.84
N GLY A 191 7.98 -9.24 -11.21
CA GLY A 191 9.44 -9.34 -11.33
C GLY A 191 10.02 -8.81 -12.63
N LEU A 192 9.30 -7.93 -13.33
CA LEU A 192 9.83 -7.18 -14.45
C LEU A 192 10.92 -6.24 -13.94
N THR A 193 12.14 -6.33 -14.47
CA THR A 193 13.21 -5.37 -14.18
C THR A 193 13.30 -4.39 -15.33
N LEU A 194 13.15 -3.09 -15.05
CA LEU A 194 13.41 -2.01 -16.01
C LEU A 194 14.76 -1.37 -15.75
N GLU A 195 15.52 -1.13 -16.81
CA GLU A 195 16.75 -0.37 -16.78
C GLU A 195 16.48 1.15 -16.94
N PRO A 196 17.38 2.03 -16.46
CA PRO A 196 17.37 3.46 -16.76
C PRO A 196 17.11 3.80 -18.23
N GLY A 197 16.10 4.65 -18.49
CA GLY A 197 15.78 5.10 -19.85
C GLY A 197 15.22 4.02 -20.79
N GLU A 198 14.99 2.81 -20.30
CA GLU A 198 14.57 1.68 -21.14
C GLU A 198 13.18 1.89 -21.74
N ARG A 199 13.02 1.49 -23.01
CA ARG A 199 11.71 1.21 -23.62
C ARG A 199 11.51 -0.29 -23.72
N ARG A 200 10.81 -0.87 -22.74
CA ARG A 200 10.52 -2.31 -22.72
C ARG A 200 9.31 -2.58 -23.60
N THR A 201 9.49 -3.37 -24.65
CA THR A 201 8.43 -3.77 -25.58
C THR A 201 8.02 -5.23 -25.37
N GLY A 202 6.87 -5.62 -25.91
CA GLY A 202 6.42 -7.02 -25.95
C GLY A 202 5.88 -7.56 -24.62
N VAL A 203 5.51 -6.68 -23.68
CA VAL A 203 4.87 -7.10 -22.42
C VAL A 203 3.41 -7.47 -22.70
N VAL A 204 3.03 -8.69 -22.34
CA VAL A 204 1.65 -9.17 -22.49
C VAL A 204 1.05 -9.40 -21.10
N LEU A 205 -0.09 -8.75 -20.84
CA LEU A 205 -0.90 -8.95 -19.64
C LEU A 205 -2.13 -9.76 -20.02
N THR A 206 -2.22 -10.99 -19.51
CA THR A 206 -3.37 -11.86 -19.76
C THR A 206 -4.40 -11.71 -18.66
N LEU A 207 -5.63 -11.37 -19.04
CA LEU A 207 -6.78 -11.29 -18.16
C LEU A 207 -7.64 -12.55 -18.30
N LYS A 208 -8.19 -13.03 -17.19
CA LYS A 208 -9.12 -14.17 -17.20
C LYS A 208 -10.53 -13.67 -17.07
N ARG A 209 -11.50 -14.27 -17.78
CA ARG A 209 -12.92 -13.92 -17.60
C ARG A 209 -13.33 -14.09 -16.13
N SER A 210 -14.10 -13.13 -15.64
CA SER A 210 -14.63 -13.11 -14.29
C SER A 210 -16.07 -13.64 -14.27
N SER A 211 -16.52 -14.00 -13.07
CA SER A 211 -17.94 -14.08 -12.75
C SER A 211 -18.46 -12.72 -12.29
N VAL A 212 -19.78 -12.56 -12.32
CA VAL A 212 -20.47 -11.40 -11.75
C VAL A 212 -21.05 -11.81 -10.40
N LEU A 213 -20.85 -10.98 -9.38
CA LEU A 213 -21.50 -11.12 -8.08
C LEU A 213 -22.48 -9.96 -7.90
N THR A 214 -23.77 -10.27 -7.73
CA THR A 214 -24.82 -9.29 -7.47
C THR A 214 -25.48 -9.55 -6.12
N GLY A 215 -26.17 -8.55 -5.59
CA GLY A 215 -26.96 -8.70 -4.37
C GLY A 215 -27.18 -7.38 -3.67
N ARG A 216 -27.52 -7.46 -2.38
CA ARG A 216 -27.82 -6.30 -1.52
C ARG A 216 -26.97 -6.31 -0.26
N VAL A 217 -26.60 -5.12 0.21
CA VAL A 217 -26.00 -4.89 1.52
C VAL A 217 -27.01 -4.21 2.43
N THR A 218 -27.26 -4.77 3.60
CA THR A 218 -28.21 -4.26 4.60
C THR A 218 -27.56 -4.10 5.99
N ASP A 219 -28.16 -3.25 6.81
CA ASP A 219 -27.83 -3.09 8.22
C ASP A 219 -28.38 -4.30 9.00
N ALA A 220 -27.50 -5.06 9.64
CA ALA A 220 -27.84 -6.27 10.39
C ALA A 220 -28.84 -6.02 11.55
N ARG A 221 -28.92 -4.79 12.07
CA ARG A 221 -29.83 -4.41 13.17
C ARG A 221 -31.18 -3.93 12.66
N THR A 222 -31.19 -3.12 11.60
CA THR A 222 -32.42 -2.45 11.14
C THR A 222 -33.04 -3.06 9.89
N GLY A 223 -32.30 -3.90 9.16
CA GLY A 223 -32.68 -4.46 7.86
C GLY A 223 -32.71 -3.43 6.73
N LYS A 224 -32.36 -2.17 6.99
CA LYS A 224 -32.35 -1.11 5.98
C LYS A 224 -31.18 -1.27 5.00
N PRO A 225 -31.32 -0.82 3.75
CA PRO A 225 -30.21 -0.81 2.79
C PRO A 225 -29.05 0.06 3.26
N VAL A 226 -27.83 -0.37 2.95
CA VAL A 226 -26.61 0.42 3.17
C VAL A 226 -26.10 0.90 1.83
N ALA A 227 -26.24 2.19 1.56
CA ALA A 227 -25.72 2.86 0.35
C ALA A 227 -24.23 3.22 0.50
N GLY A 228 -23.49 3.23 -0.61
CA GLY A 228 -22.07 3.59 -0.65
C GLY A 228 -21.12 2.58 -0.02
N ALA A 229 -21.59 1.38 0.33
CA ALA A 229 -20.74 0.28 0.77
C ALA A 229 -19.83 -0.17 -0.38
N SER A 230 -18.52 -0.20 -0.14
CA SER A 230 -17.54 -0.74 -1.08
C SER A 230 -17.48 -2.26 -0.94
N VAL A 231 -17.66 -2.98 -2.05
CA VAL A 231 -17.63 -4.45 -2.15
C VAL A 231 -16.48 -4.85 -3.08
N ILE A 232 -15.43 -5.46 -2.52
CA ILE A 232 -14.22 -5.82 -3.27
C ILE A 232 -13.69 -7.21 -2.91
N PRO A 233 -13.07 -7.95 -3.85
CA PRO A 233 -12.29 -9.13 -3.51
C PRO A 233 -11.13 -8.79 -2.57
N ALA A 234 -11.01 -9.51 -1.46
CA ALA A 234 -10.09 -9.19 -0.37
C ALA A 234 -8.61 -9.41 -0.71
N GLU A 235 -8.32 -10.20 -1.75
CA GLU A 235 -6.97 -10.52 -2.22
C GLU A 235 -6.34 -9.41 -3.05
N TRP A 236 -7.13 -8.44 -3.52
CA TRP A 236 -6.61 -7.38 -4.36
C TRP A 236 -5.93 -6.33 -3.48
N ARG A 237 -4.60 -6.38 -3.47
CA ARG A 237 -3.75 -5.50 -2.65
C ARG A 237 -3.49 -4.14 -3.31
N ALA A 238 -3.70 -4.03 -4.62
CA ALA A 238 -3.53 -2.76 -5.33
C ALA A 238 -4.75 -1.87 -5.09
N ARG A 239 -4.64 -0.93 -4.15
CA ARG A 239 -5.64 0.13 -3.90
C ARG A 239 -6.06 0.85 -5.19
N ALA A 240 -5.14 1.00 -6.14
CA ALA A 240 -5.40 1.60 -7.45
C ALA A 240 -6.33 0.78 -8.37
N LEU A 241 -6.43 -0.54 -8.19
CA LEU A 241 -7.37 -1.37 -8.95
C LEU A 241 -8.73 -1.45 -8.27
N ALA A 242 -8.82 -1.21 -6.97
CA ALA A 242 -10.09 -1.29 -6.24
C ALA A 242 -11.15 -0.31 -6.78
N GLU A 243 -10.76 0.84 -7.32
CA GLU A 243 -11.68 1.77 -8.00
C GLU A 243 -12.05 1.30 -9.41
N ALA A 244 -11.16 0.61 -10.11
CA ALA A 244 -11.38 0.14 -11.48
C ALA A 244 -12.27 -1.13 -11.53
N VAL A 245 -12.29 -1.94 -10.47
CA VAL A 245 -12.98 -3.25 -10.45
C VAL A 245 -13.79 -3.53 -9.19
N GLY A 246 -13.83 -2.61 -8.23
CA GLY A 246 -14.74 -2.70 -7.08
C GLY A 246 -16.17 -2.30 -7.43
N ALA A 247 -17.13 -2.74 -6.62
CA ALA A 247 -18.52 -2.29 -6.70
C ALA A 247 -18.86 -1.40 -5.51
N TYR A 248 -19.74 -0.43 -5.74
CA TYR A 248 -20.36 0.35 -4.67
C TYR A 248 -21.85 0.04 -4.65
N THR A 249 -22.44 0.01 -3.46
CA THR A 249 -23.89 -0.14 -3.33
C THR A 249 -24.61 1.16 -3.69
N ASP A 250 -25.73 1.03 -4.40
CA ASP A 250 -26.65 2.14 -4.69
C ASP A 250 -27.50 2.55 -3.47
N GLU A 251 -28.42 3.50 -3.66
CA GLU A 251 -29.34 3.96 -2.61
C GLU A 251 -30.24 2.85 -2.05
N ASP A 252 -30.53 1.83 -2.86
CA ASP A 252 -31.28 0.64 -2.46
C ASP A 252 -30.38 -0.43 -1.84
N GLY A 253 -29.08 -0.17 -1.68
CA GLY A 253 -28.08 -1.09 -1.14
C GLY A 253 -27.66 -2.18 -2.12
N ARG A 254 -28.05 -2.11 -3.40
CA ARG A 254 -27.72 -3.12 -4.40
C ARG A 254 -26.33 -2.90 -4.96
N TYR A 255 -25.62 -3.98 -5.26
CA TYR A 255 -24.29 -3.92 -5.87
C TYR A 255 -24.17 -4.89 -7.06
N THR A 256 -23.19 -4.62 -7.93
CA THR A 256 -22.80 -5.51 -9.04
C THR A 256 -21.29 -5.51 -9.18
N LEU A 257 -20.64 -6.53 -8.63
CA LEU A 257 -19.21 -6.76 -8.75
C LEU A 257 -18.93 -7.63 -9.98
N ARG A 258 -18.45 -7.02 -11.07
CA ARG A 258 -18.23 -7.70 -12.37
C ARG A 258 -16.89 -8.41 -12.49
N ALA A 259 -16.14 -8.45 -11.40
CA ALA A 259 -14.76 -8.88 -11.40
C ALA A 259 -14.52 -9.89 -10.24
N LEU A 260 -15.45 -10.83 -10.06
CA LEU A 260 -15.28 -11.91 -9.08
C LEU A 260 -14.28 -12.95 -9.61
N PRO A 261 -13.18 -13.27 -8.89
CA PRO A 261 -12.30 -14.37 -9.25
C PRO A 261 -13.07 -15.68 -9.41
N GLY A 262 -12.80 -16.42 -10.48
CA GLY A 262 -13.39 -17.75 -10.76
C GLY A 262 -12.89 -18.87 -9.82
N VAL A 263 -12.43 -18.51 -8.63
CA VAL A 263 -11.92 -19.39 -7.58
C VAL A 263 -12.49 -18.92 -6.25
N ARG A 264 -12.53 -19.82 -5.26
CA ARG A 264 -12.95 -19.53 -3.89
C ARG A 264 -12.21 -18.32 -3.33
N THR A 265 -12.91 -17.19 -3.20
CA THR A 265 -12.33 -15.93 -2.76
C THR A 265 -12.98 -15.41 -1.49
N SER A 266 -12.32 -14.46 -0.83
CA SER A 266 -12.94 -13.68 0.24
C SER A 266 -13.38 -12.32 -0.31
N ILE A 267 -14.56 -11.85 0.09
CA ILE A 267 -15.09 -10.53 -0.22
C ILE A 267 -14.97 -9.65 1.03
N ARG A 268 -14.40 -8.46 0.83
CA ARG A 268 -14.34 -7.41 1.83
C ARG A 268 -15.40 -6.37 1.54
N ILE A 269 -16.14 -5.99 2.57
CA ILE A 269 -17.18 -4.96 2.50
C ILE A 269 -16.89 -3.90 3.55
N THR A 270 -16.87 -2.64 3.13
CA THR A 270 -16.62 -1.50 4.01
C THR A 270 -17.63 -0.40 3.76
N ALA A 271 -18.20 0.15 4.83
CA ALA A 271 -19.06 1.33 4.81
C ALA A 271 -18.79 2.20 6.04
N GLU A 272 -18.96 3.51 5.90
CA GLU A 272 -18.85 4.44 7.02
C GLU A 272 -19.91 4.12 8.09
N GLY A 273 -19.51 4.11 9.37
CA GLY A 273 -20.40 3.76 10.47
C GLY A 273 -20.67 2.26 10.65
N TYR A 274 -20.04 1.39 9.86
CA TYR A 274 -20.16 -0.06 9.97
C TYR A 274 -18.82 -0.74 10.23
N ARG A 275 -18.88 -1.93 10.84
CA ARG A 275 -17.73 -2.83 10.95
C ARG A 275 -17.38 -3.37 9.56
N SER A 276 -16.08 -3.41 9.24
CA SER A 276 -15.64 -3.98 7.96
C SER A 276 -15.87 -5.48 7.95
N LEU A 277 -16.70 -5.99 7.03
CA LEU A 277 -16.96 -7.42 6.89
C LEU A 277 -15.94 -8.07 5.95
N LEU A 278 -15.43 -9.24 6.33
CA LEU A 278 -14.61 -10.10 5.50
C LEU A 278 -15.23 -11.50 5.45
N LEU A 279 -16.02 -11.76 4.41
CA LEU A 279 -16.62 -13.07 4.17
C LEU A 279 -15.69 -13.90 3.29
N GLY A 280 -15.41 -15.15 3.66
CA GLY A 280 -14.72 -16.09 2.79
C GLY A 280 -15.66 -17.03 2.06
N GLY A 281 -15.16 -17.70 1.04
CA GLY A 281 -15.86 -18.80 0.40
C GLY A 281 -16.84 -18.42 -0.69
N VAL A 282 -16.74 -17.20 -1.21
CA VAL A 282 -17.55 -16.79 -2.37
C VAL A 282 -16.92 -17.39 -3.62
N GLU A 283 -17.73 -18.13 -4.35
CA GLU A 283 -17.37 -18.83 -5.58
C GLU A 283 -18.33 -18.42 -6.70
N GLY A 284 -17.83 -18.34 -7.92
CA GLY A 284 -18.66 -18.14 -9.11
C GLY A 284 -17.92 -18.65 -10.33
N ALA A 285 -18.56 -19.43 -11.18
CA ALA A 285 -17.91 -19.93 -12.39
C ALA A 285 -17.73 -18.80 -13.42
N PRO A 286 -16.64 -18.75 -14.19
CA PRO A 286 -16.41 -17.69 -15.17
C PRO A 286 -17.61 -17.50 -16.11
N GLY A 287 -18.08 -16.26 -16.26
CA GLY A 287 -19.25 -15.94 -17.09
C GLY A 287 -20.61 -16.19 -16.44
N GLU A 288 -20.67 -16.74 -15.22
CA GLU A 288 -21.90 -16.88 -14.46
C GLU A 288 -22.15 -15.68 -13.55
N GLU A 289 -23.43 -15.48 -13.20
CA GLU A 289 -23.87 -14.54 -12.19
C GLU A 289 -24.19 -15.29 -10.89
N THR A 290 -23.48 -14.93 -9.82
CA THR A 290 -23.74 -15.38 -8.45
C THR A 290 -24.51 -14.29 -7.71
N VAL A 291 -25.61 -14.64 -7.06
CA VAL A 291 -26.37 -13.71 -6.20
C VAL A 291 -26.01 -13.95 -4.74
N ARG A 292 -25.64 -12.89 -4.01
CA ARG A 292 -25.36 -12.96 -2.57
C ARG A 292 -25.69 -11.67 -1.84
N ASP A 293 -26.50 -11.77 -0.80
CA ASP A 293 -26.76 -10.66 0.10
C ASP A 293 -25.78 -10.66 1.27
N PHE A 294 -25.52 -9.46 1.80
CA PHE A 294 -24.60 -9.23 2.91
C PHE A 294 -25.23 -8.35 3.98
N GLU A 295 -24.86 -8.62 5.23
CA GLU A 295 -25.30 -7.84 6.38
C GLU A 295 -24.09 -7.23 7.09
N LEU A 296 -24.09 -5.90 7.19
CA LEU A 296 -23.10 -5.13 7.92
C LEU A 296 -23.61 -4.80 9.32
N THR A 297 -22.76 -5.07 10.31
CA THR A 297 -23.03 -4.72 11.70
C THR A 297 -22.64 -3.24 11.93
N PRO A 298 -23.57 -2.38 12.41
CA PRO A 298 -23.22 -1.02 12.81
C PRO A 298 -22.08 -1.01 13.84
N THR A 299 -21.26 0.03 13.82
CA THR A 299 -20.22 0.21 14.83
C THR A 299 -20.57 1.36 15.76
N ASP A 300 -20.65 1.07 17.06
CA ASP A 300 -20.84 2.08 18.11
C ASP A 300 -19.51 2.69 18.59
N ALA A 301 -18.39 2.25 18.01
CA ALA A 301 -17.06 2.53 18.53
C ALA A 301 -16.38 3.70 17.79
N ASP A 302 -15.67 4.54 18.55
CA ASP A 302 -14.68 5.52 18.11
C ASP A 302 -13.48 4.86 17.36
N ARG A 303 -13.48 3.52 17.22
CA ARG A 303 -12.49 2.75 16.47
C ARG A 303 -13.18 1.70 15.58
N PRO A 304 -12.89 1.68 14.26
CA PRO A 304 -13.40 0.64 13.39
C PRO A 304 -12.88 -0.74 13.82
N THR A 305 -13.80 -1.63 14.13
CA THR A 305 -13.53 -3.06 14.31
C THR A 305 -13.86 -3.79 13.01
N GLY A 306 -13.11 -4.85 12.71
CA GLY A 306 -13.43 -5.73 11.60
C GLY A 306 -14.27 -6.91 12.09
N GLU A 307 -15.05 -7.49 11.19
CA GLU A 307 -15.73 -8.77 11.36
C GLU A 307 -15.27 -9.72 10.26
N LEU A 308 -15.04 -10.97 10.61
CA LEU A 308 -14.75 -12.03 9.65
C LEU A 308 -15.63 -13.22 9.94
N THR A 309 -15.92 -14.00 8.90
CA THR A 309 -16.56 -15.30 9.07
C THR A 309 -15.54 -16.42 8.87
N GLY A 310 -15.42 -17.29 9.86
CA GLY A 310 -14.41 -18.36 9.88
C GLY A 310 -14.25 -18.92 11.29
N ILE A 311 -13.04 -19.34 11.63
CA ILE A 311 -12.77 -19.98 12.93
C ILE A 311 -12.32 -19.00 14.03
N GLY A 312 -12.03 -17.73 13.70
CA GLY A 312 -11.56 -16.75 14.69
C GLY A 312 -10.14 -16.99 15.22
N ALA A 313 -9.15 -17.14 14.33
CA ALA A 313 -7.75 -17.33 14.71
C ALA A 313 -6.80 -16.41 13.92
N VAL A 314 -5.78 -15.87 14.58
CA VAL A 314 -4.67 -15.17 13.91
C VAL A 314 -3.72 -16.20 13.31
N LEU A 315 -3.47 -16.13 12.01
CA LEU A 315 -2.55 -17.03 11.34
C LEU A 315 -1.13 -16.45 11.27
N ARG A 316 -0.13 -17.32 11.40
CA ARG A 316 1.29 -17.03 11.25
C ARG A 316 1.91 -17.98 10.23
N PRO A 317 2.87 -17.53 9.39
CA PRO A 317 3.59 -18.42 8.48
C PRO A 317 4.30 -19.55 9.23
N HIS A 318 4.26 -20.75 8.67
CA HIS A 318 4.97 -21.90 9.20
C HIS A 318 5.39 -22.86 8.07
N ILE A 319 6.52 -23.55 8.22
CA ILE A 319 7.09 -24.39 7.14
C ILE A 319 6.21 -25.60 6.75
N TYR A 320 5.32 -26.03 7.65
CA TYR A 320 4.40 -27.15 7.42
C TYR A 320 2.96 -26.70 7.09
N GLY A 321 2.69 -25.38 7.04
CA GLY A 321 1.34 -24.85 6.85
C GLY A 321 1.18 -23.47 7.50
N VAL A 322 0.23 -23.33 8.41
CA VAL A 322 0.05 -22.11 9.20
C VAL A 322 0.01 -22.42 10.68
N ARG A 323 0.65 -21.59 11.49
CA ARG A 323 0.60 -21.68 12.95
C ARG A 323 -0.48 -20.73 13.46
N LEU A 324 -1.31 -21.21 14.38
CA LEU A 324 -2.28 -20.40 15.10
C LEU A 324 -1.54 -19.54 16.11
N GLY A 325 -1.75 -18.24 16.06
CA GLY A 325 -1.38 -17.30 17.12
C GLY A 325 -2.56 -17.13 18.07
N GLN A 326 -2.83 -15.88 18.43
CA GLN A 326 -3.98 -15.52 19.24
C GLN A 326 -5.29 -16.02 18.64
N LEU A 327 -6.09 -16.68 19.47
CA LEU A 327 -7.46 -17.08 19.17
C LEU A 327 -8.41 -15.99 19.66
N VAL A 328 -9.46 -15.71 18.90
CA VAL A 328 -10.44 -14.70 19.29
C VAL A 328 -11.36 -15.30 20.36
N GLU A 329 -11.47 -14.60 21.48
CA GLU A 329 -12.35 -14.98 22.58
C GLU A 329 -13.80 -15.10 22.10
N GLY A 330 -14.47 -16.20 22.47
CA GLY A 330 -15.82 -16.53 22.01
C GLY A 330 -15.94 -16.98 20.55
N GLY A 331 -14.83 -17.11 19.81
CA GLY A 331 -14.81 -17.65 18.45
C GLY A 331 -14.64 -19.17 18.39
N PRO A 332 -15.02 -19.85 17.28
CA PRO A 332 -15.02 -21.31 17.19
C PRO A 332 -13.68 -21.99 17.49
N ALA A 333 -12.55 -21.39 17.09
CA ALA A 333 -11.23 -21.94 17.35
C ALA A 333 -10.87 -21.94 18.83
N ALA A 334 -11.33 -20.96 19.61
CA ALA A 334 -10.97 -20.84 21.02
C ALA A 334 -11.56 -21.97 21.88
N GLU A 335 -12.56 -22.68 21.39
CA GLU A 335 -13.20 -23.79 22.11
C GLU A 335 -12.41 -25.11 22.00
N VAL A 336 -11.70 -25.33 20.88
CA VAL A 336 -11.13 -26.65 20.54
C VAL A 336 -9.66 -26.61 20.08
N LEU A 337 -9.10 -25.42 19.82
CA LEU A 337 -7.72 -25.21 19.38
C LEU A 337 -6.92 -24.40 20.42
N ASN A 338 -5.59 -24.47 20.32
CA ASN A 338 -4.68 -23.73 21.18
C ASN A 338 -3.76 -22.82 20.37
N GLU A 339 -3.30 -21.74 21.00
CA GLU A 339 -2.21 -20.94 20.43
C GLU A 339 -0.95 -21.81 20.27
N GLY A 340 -0.31 -21.68 19.11
CA GLY A 340 0.86 -22.47 18.72
C GLY A 340 0.54 -23.72 17.91
N ASP A 341 -0.72 -24.17 17.88
CA ASP A 341 -1.15 -25.29 17.04
C ASP A 341 -0.83 -25.02 15.56
N VAL A 342 -0.47 -26.06 14.81
CA VAL A 342 -0.10 -25.93 13.40
C VAL A 342 -1.12 -26.63 12.52
N VAL A 343 -1.85 -25.88 11.71
CA VAL A 343 -2.74 -26.41 10.68
C VAL A 343 -1.89 -26.88 9.50
N VAL A 344 -1.93 -28.17 9.22
CA VAL A 344 -1.15 -28.84 8.16
C VAL A 344 -2.01 -29.25 6.96
N ALA A 345 -3.34 -29.31 7.12
CA ALA A 345 -4.30 -29.45 6.03
C ALA A 345 -5.66 -28.82 6.40
N VAL A 346 -6.42 -28.46 5.37
CA VAL A 346 -7.80 -27.93 5.47
C VAL A 346 -8.65 -28.70 4.48
N ASP A 347 -9.75 -29.29 4.94
CA ASP A 347 -10.66 -30.12 4.13
C ASP A 347 -9.90 -31.20 3.31
N GLY A 348 -8.93 -31.85 3.96
CA GLY A 348 -8.06 -32.87 3.34
C GLY A 348 -6.97 -32.34 2.41
N GLN A 349 -6.96 -31.04 2.07
CA GLN A 349 -5.95 -30.43 1.22
C GLN A 349 -4.76 -29.93 2.05
N SER A 350 -3.55 -30.35 1.68
CA SER A 350 -2.34 -29.97 2.41
C SER A 350 -2.12 -28.46 2.41
N ALA A 351 -1.85 -27.89 3.59
CA ALA A 351 -1.48 -26.49 3.78
C ALA A 351 -0.02 -26.19 3.43
N LYS A 352 0.80 -27.23 3.24
CA LYS A 352 2.24 -27.10 2.99
C LYS A 352 2.48 -26.43 1.64
N GLY A 353 3.21 -25.31 1.64
CA GLY A 353 3.59 -24.60 0.42
C GLY A 353 2.49 -23.76 -0.23
N LEU A 354 1.24 -23.81 0.26
CA LEU A 354 0.13 -23.00 -0.28
C LEU A 354 0.28 -21.49 0.02
N GLY A 355 1.11 -21.13 1.00
CA GLY A 355 1.24 -19.76 1.49
C GLY A 355 0.04 -19.37 2.39
N MET A 356 0.29 -18.46 3.33
CA MET A 356 -0.67 -18.14 4.40
C MET A 356 -2.04 -17.67 3.89
N ASN A 357 -2.09 -16.90 2.80
CA ASN A 357 -3.34 -16.35 2.27
C ASN A 357 -4.27 -17.44 1.74
N LYS A 358 -3.77 -18.40 0.96
CA LYS A 358 -4.57 -19.51 0.43
C LYS A 358 -5.11 -20.39 1.56
N VAL A 359 -4.30 -20.64 2.59
CA VAL A 359 -4.75 -21.40 3.77
C VAL A 359 -5.84 -20.62 4.52
N ALA A 360 -5.69 -19.31 4.68
CA ALA A 360 -6.73 -18.47 5.29
C ALA A 360 -8.05 -18.52 4.52
N GLN A 361 -8.03 -18.54 3.18
CA GLN A 361 -9.23 -18.64 2.35
C GLN A 361 -9.95 -19.99 2.51
N ALA A 362 -9.20 -21.09 2.60
CA ALA A 362 -9.77 -22.42 2.83
C ALA A 362 -10.44 -22.50 4.22
N ILE A 363 -9.82 -21.89 5.22
CA ILE A 363 -10.36 -21.84 6.59
C ILE A 363 -11.62 -20.97 6.68
N ARG A 364 -11.68 -19.85 5.95
CA ARG A 364 -12.86 -18.98 5.92
C ARG A 364 -13.99 -19.58 5.08
N GLY A 365 -15.19 -19.10 5.32
CA GLY A 365 -16.41 -19.59 4.69
C GLY A 365 -17.63 -18.96 5.32
N GLU A 366 -18.80 -19.43 4.91
CA GLU A 366 -20.08 -18.96 5.41
C GLU A 366 -20.31 -19.40 6.86
N GLU A 367 -21.07 -18.59 7.59
CA GLU A 367 -21.44 -18.88 8.97
C GLU A 367 -22.31 -20.14 9.02
N GLY A 368 -22.08 -20.99 10.02
CA GLY A 368 -22.77 -22.26 10.15
C GLY A 368 -22.23 -23.39 9.28
N THR A 369 -21.28 -23.13 8.37
CA THR A 369 -20.65 -24.20 7.56
C THR A 369 -19.49 -24.86 8.29
N GLU A 370 -19.29 -26.15 8.05
CA GLU A 370 -18.19 -26.92 8.65
C GLU A 370 -16.86 -26.74 7.91
N VAL A 371 -15.76 -26.78 8.66
CA VAL A 371 -14.39 -26.89 8.16
C VAL A 371 -13.65 -27.97 8.93
N VAL A 372 -12.90 -28.80 8.21
CA VAL A 372 -12.06 -29.83 8.80
C VAL A 372 -10.62 -29.37 8.77
N LEU A 373 -10.01 -29.20 9.94
CA LEU A 373 -8.59 -28.87 10.06
C LEU A 373 -7.80 -30.09 10.48
N THR A 374 -6.75 -30.43 9.74
CA THR A 374 -5.73 -31.36 10.25
C THR A 374 -4.69 -30.54 11.00
N VAL A 375 -4.60 -30.74 12.32
CA VAL A 375 -3.83 -29.91 13.24
C VAL A 375 -2.76 -30.75 13.93
N ARG A 376 -1.53 -30.24 13.94
CA ARG A 376 -0.46 -30.75 14.80
C ARG A 376 -0.39 -29.90 16.06
N ARG A 377 -0.67 -30.54 17.21
CA ARG A 377 -0.68 -29.87 18.51
C ARG A 377 0.71 -29.40 18.93
N ASN A 378 0.76 -28.25 19.61
CA ASN A 378 1.99 -27.70 20.18
C ASN A 378 2.46 -28.40 21.48
N ASN A 379 1.82 -29.50 21.87
CA ASN A 379 2.07 -30.23 23.12
C ASN A 379 3.04 -31.43 22.96
N GLY A 380 3.60 -31.65 21.76
CA GLY A 380 4.60 -32.68 21.52
C GLY A 380 4.06 -34.07 21.13
N SER A 381 2.75 -34.24 20.90
CA SER A 381 2.17 -35.52 20.44
C SER A 381 2.66 -35.98 19.05
N GLY A 382 3.17 -35.04 18.24
CA GLY A 382 3.82 -35.28 16.95
C GLY A 382 2.87 -35.66 15.81
N GLN A 383 1.80 -36.41 16.07
CA GLN A 383 0.83 -36.82 15.08
C GLN A 383 -0.24 -35.75 14.84
N PRO A 384 -0.56 -35.41 13.57
CA PRO A 384 -1.68 -34.55 13.26
C PRO A 384 -3.02 -35.24 13.55
N GLU A 385 -4.01 -34.48 14.04
CA GLU A 385 -5.38 -34.93 14.27
C GLU A 385 -6.37 -34.06 13.52
N GLU A 386 -7.53 -34.61 13.17
CA GLU A 386 -8.61 -33.85 12.54
C GLU A 386 -9.49 -33.18 13.60
N VAL A 387 -9.76 -31.90 13.40
CA VAL A 387 -10.64 -31.09 14.23
C VAL A 387 -11.69 -30.49 13.31
N VAL A 388 -12.96 -30.84 13.56
CA VAL A 388 -14.10 -30.26 12.86
C VAL A 388 -14.55 -29.01 13.61
N LEU A 389 -14.69 -27.89 12.90
CA LEU A 389 -15.20 -26.65 13.45
C LEU A 389 -16.36 -26.15 12.60
N VAL A 390 -17.33 -25.51 13.26
CA VAL A 390 -18.38 -24.75 12.58
C VAL A 390 -17.92 -23.29 12.49
N ARG A 391 -17.91 -22.72 11.28
CA ARG A 391 -17.52 -21.32 11.06
C ARG A 391 -18.53 -20.38 11.70
N GLY A 392 -18.04 -19.35 12.37
CA GLY A 392 -18.85 -18.32 13.03
C GLY A 392 -18.43 -16.91 12.61
N ARG A 393 -19.30 -15.93 12.86
CA ARG A 393 -18.96 -14.51 12.74
C ARG A 393 -18.16 -14.06 13.96
N VAL A 394 -16.99 -13.46 13.71
CA VAL A 394 -16.01 -13.13 14.75
C VAL A 394 -15.52 -11.69 14.58
N ALA A 395 -15.65 -10.89 15.64
CA ALA A 395 -15.13 -9.52 15.67
C ALA A 395 -13.64 -9.48 16.02
N PHE A 396 -12.88 -8.59 15.38
CA PHE A 396 -11.46 -8.41 15.64
C PHE A 396 -11.06 -6.93 15.63
N PRO A 397 -10.05 -6.54 16.44
CA PRO A 397 -9.51 -5.19 16.38
C PRO A 397 -8.76 -5.00 15.05
N GLN A 398 -9.06 -3.93 14.30
CA GLN A 398 -8.25 -3.59 13.14
C GLN A 398 -6.87 -3.11 13.59
N ARG A 399 -5.80 -3.73 13.06
CA ARG A 399 -4.44 -3.23 13.20
C ARG A 399 -4.09 -2.36 12.00
N HIS A 400 -3.80 -1.09 12.25
CA HIS A 400 -3.17 -0.21 11.26
C HIS A 400 -1.80 -0.79 10.88
N HIS A 401 -1.63 -1.10 9.60
CA HIS A 401 -0.29 -1.18 9.03
C HIS A 401 0.11 0.28 8.75
N ASN A 402 0.89 0.87 9.66
CA ASN A 402 1.59 2.13 9.40
C ASN A 402 2.86 1.86 8.58
#